data_AF-W9R1R4-F1
#
_entry.id   AF-W9R1R4-F1
#
_cell.length_a   1.000
_cell.length_b   1.000
_cell.length_c   1.000
_cell.angle_alpha   90.00
_cell.angle_beta   90.00
_cell.angle_gamma   90.00
#
_symmetry.space_group_name_H-M   'P 1'
#
loop_
_entity.id
_entity.type
_entity.pdbx_description
1 polymer ?
#
loop_
_entity_poly.entity_id
_entity_poly.type
_entity_poly.pdbx_seq_one_letter_code
_entity_poly.pdbx_strand_id
1 'polypeptide(L)' 'MKLVFTIHKDAIVKDSTILARVLDNTSSHDAVKFIMYNDTLGHTTMEQREADESLAAVATTITLEEVTSKRAK' A
#
# COMPACT_ATOMS: atom_id res chain seq x y z
N MET A 1 3.22 16.72 -17.74
CA MET A 1 3.41 16.43 -16.30
C MET A 1 2.15 15.90 -15.61
N LYS A 2 0.96 16.47 -15.85
CA LYS A 2 -0.32 16.00 -15.26
C LYS A 2 -0.64 14.51 -15.49
N LEU A 3 -0.33 13.99 -16.70
CA LEU A 3 -0.55 12.60 -17.08
C LEU A 3 0.27 11.58 -16.26
N VAL A 4 1.51 11.92 -15.90
CA VAL A 4 2.42 11.02 -15.15
C VAL A 4 1.95 10.85 -13.70
N PHE A 5 1.41 11.91 -13.12
CA PHE A 5 0.87 11.88 -11.76
C PHE A 5 -0.41 11.05 -11.65
N THR A 6 -1.30 11.15 -12.64
CA THR A 6 -2.48 10.28 -12.72
C THR A 6 -2.08 8.81 -12.84
N ILE A 7 -1.13 8.48 -13.72
CA ILE A 7 -0.59 7.10 -13.86
C ILE A 7 -0.01 6.58 -12.56
N HIS A 8 0.68 7.43 -11.79
CA HIS A 8 1.29 7.02 -10.52
C HIS A 8 0.24 6.72 -9.45
N LYS A 9 -0.83 7.52 -9.37
CA LYS A 9 -1.96 7.24 -8.48
C LYS A 9 -2.68 5.96 -8.87
N ASP A 10 -2.93 5.77 -10.16
CA ASP A 10 -3.61 4.56 -10.67
C ASP A 10 -2.78 3.29 -10.41
N ALA A 11 -1.44 3.39 -10.49
CA ALA A 11 -0.54 2.28 -10.16
C ALA A 11 -0.63 1.90 -8.68
N ILE A 12 -0.63 2.88 -7.76
CA ILE A 12 -0.75 2.63 -6.31
C ILE A 12 -2.09 1.94 -5.99
N VAL A 13 -3.18 2.41 -6.59
CA VAL A 13 -4.52 1.82 -6.38
C VAL A 13 -4.59 0.39 -6.95
N LYS A 14 -3.99 0.16 -8.12
CA LYS A 14 -3.92 -1.17 -8.74
C LYS A 14 -3.09 -2.14 -7.90
N ASP A 15 -1.95 -1.69 -7.37
CA ASP A 15 -1.09 -2.51 -6.52
C ASP A 15 -1.79 -2.86 -5.20
N SER A 16 -2.56 -1.92 -4.60
CA SER A 16 -3.43 -2.22 -3.44
C SER A 16 -4.46 -3.29 -3.76
N THR A 17 -5.13 -3.18 -4.90
CA THR A 17 -6.17 -4.13 -5.33
C THR A 17 -5.60 -5.52 -5.58
N ILE A 18 -4.38 -5.61 -6.12
CA ILE A 18 -3.69 -6.89 -6.33
C ILE A 18 -3.25 -7.47 -4.99
N LEU A 19 -2.69 -6.66 -4.10
CA LEU A 19 -2.27 -7.07 -2.76
C LEU A 19 -3.45 -7.62 -1.95
N ALA A 20 -4.60 -6.94 -2.01
CA ALA A 20 -5.85 -7.37 -1.39
C ALA A 20 -6.27 -8.78 -1.85
N ARG A 21 -6.21 -9.05 -3.16
CA ARG A 21 -6.56 -10.38 -3.71
C ARG A 21 -5.58 -11.48 -3.33
N VAL A 22 -4.31 -11.15 -3.13
CA VAL A 22 -3.28 -12.12 -2.70
C VAL A 22 -3.49 -12.48 -1.23
N LEU A 23 -3.80 -11.49 -0.40
CA LEU A 23 -4.12 -11.67 1.01
C LEU A 23 -5.40 -12.49 1.22
N ASP A 24 -6.45 -12.27 0.41
CA ASP A 24 -7.68 -13.06 0.44
C ASP A 24 -7.47 -14.56 0.14
N ASN A 25 -6.40 -14.91 -0.59
CA ASN A 25 -6.02 -16.29 -0.89
C ASN A 25 -4.93 -16.86 0.04
N THR A 26 -4.50 -16.07 1.03
CA THR A 26 -3.46 -16.50 1.99
C THR A 26 -4.07 -17.49 2.98
N SER A 27 -3.40 -18.63 3.17
CA SER A 27 -3.88 -19.62 4.13
C SER A 27 -3.86 -19.05 5.55
N SER A 28 -4.79 -19.47 6.41
CA SER A 28 -4.85 -19.01 7.81
C SER A 28 -3.55 -19.27 8.58
N HIS A 29 -2.80 -20.32 8.23
CA HIS A 29 -1.50 -20.64 8.79
C HIS A 29 -0.41 -19.64 8.36
N ASP A 30 -0.42 -19.21 7.10
CA ASP A 30 0.55 -18.23 6.60
C ASP A 30 0.24 -16.83 7.11
N ALA A 31 -1.04 -16.49 7.30
CA ALA A 31 -1.47 -15.26 7.96
C ALA A 31 -0.96 -15.18 9.41
N VAL A 32 -1.07 -16.26 10.19
CA VAL A 32 -0.56 -16.32 11.57
C VAL A 32 0.96 -16.20 11.61
N LYS A 33 1.69 -16.85 10.70
CA LYS A 33 3.15 -16.70 10.60
C LYS A 33 3.56 -15.27 10.26
N PHE A 34 2.83 -14.59 9.38
CA PHE A 34 3.07 -13.21 9.03
C PHE A 34 2.85 -12.26 10.22
N ILE A 35 1.75 -12.44 10.97
CA ILE A 35 1.48 -11.66 12.18
C ILE A 35 2.59 -11.85 13.21
N MET A 36 2.94 -13.11 13.50
CA MET A 36 4.01 -13.42 14.46
C MET A 36 5.37 -12.82 14.03
N TYR A 37 5.70 -12.88 12.74
CA TYR A 37 6.93 -12.28 12.22
C TYR A 37 6.93 -10.76 12.39
N ASN A 38 5.83 -10.08 12.06
CA ASN A 38 5.72 -8.63 12.27
C ASN A 38 5.78 -8.26 13.76
N ASP A 39 5.14 -9.04 14.63
CA ASP A 39 5.21 -8.84 16.09
C ASP A 39 6.67 -8.94 16.60
N THR A 40 7.47 -9.88 16.09
CA THR A 40 8.91 -9.97 16.47
C THR A 40 9.74 -8.77 16.03
N LEU A 41 9.30 -8.06 15.00
CA LEU A 41 9.93 -6.81 14.53
C LEU A 41 9.38 -5.57 15.26
N GLY A 42 8.39 -5.73 16.15
CA GLY A 42 7.67 -4.64 16.79
C GLY A 42 6.76 -3.88 15.83
N HIS A 43 6.41 -4.47 14.69
CA HIS A 43 5.47 -3.89 13.72
C HIS A 43 4.04 -4.26 14.10
N THR A 44 3.14 -3.30 14.00
CA THR A 44 1.71 -3.54 14.16
C THR A 44 1.15 -4.07 12.84
N THR A 45 0.54 -5.27 12.88
CA THR A 45 -0.22 -5.79 11.73
C THR A 45 -1.59 -5.12 11.69
N MET A 46 -2.04 -4.71 10.50
CA MET A 46 -3.30 -3.99 10.28
C MET A 46 -4.23 -4.82 9.40
N GLU A 47 -5.54 -4.72 9.64
CA GLU A 47 -6.55 -5.36 8.80
C GLU A 47 -6.51 -4.79 7.37
N GLN A 48 -6.69 -5.64 6.36
CA GLN A 48 -6.54 -5.24 4.95
C GLN A 48 -7.43 -4.06 4.57
N ARG A 49 -8.67 -4.01 5.08
CA ARG A 49 -9.58 -2.90 4.82
C ARG A 49 -9.06 -1.57 5.37
N GLU A 50 -8.45 -1.60 6.55
CA GLU A 50 -7.85 -0.42 7.19
C GLU A 50 -6.58 0.00 6.44
N ALA A 51 -5.81 -0.97 5.92
CA ALA A 51 -4.67 -0.71 5.04
C ALA A 51 -5.08 -0.04 3.72
N ASP A 52 -6.15 -0.51 3.09
CA ASP A 52 -6.70 0.07 1.86
C ASP A 52 -7.20 1.51 2.10
N GLU A 53 -7.91 1.76 3.20
CA GLU A 53 -8.37 3.10 3.58
C GLU A 53 -7.19 4.05 3.86
N SER A 54 -6.16 3.56 4.57
CA SER A 54 -4.94 4.31 4.86
C SER A 54 -4.15 4.64 3.59
N LEU A 55 -4.01 3.69 2.67
CA LEU A 55 -3.32 3.90 1.39
C LEU A 55 -4.10 4.87 0.49
N ALA A 56 -5.44 4.77 0.46
CA ALA A 56 -6.28 5.72 -0.25
C ALA A 56 -6.11 7.14 0.32
N ALA A 57 -6.10 7.30 1.65
CA ALA A 57 -5.86 8.58 2.30
C ALA A 57 -4.47 9.15 1.93
N VAL A 58 -3.42 8.35 2.00
CA VAL A 58 -2.06 8.78 1.59
C VAL A 58 -2.04 9.18 0.12
N ALA A 59 -2.67 8.43 -0.78
CA ALA A 59 -2.74 8.76 -2.21
C ALA A 59 -3.45 10.10 -2.49
N THR A 60 -4.32 10.57 -1.60
CA THR A 60 -4.93 11.91 -1.70
C THR A 60 -3.96 13.03 -1.29
N THR A 61 -3.04 12.75 -0.37
CA THR A 61 -2.05 13.72 0.12
C THR A 61 -0.86 13.91 -0.81
N ILE A 62 -0.54 12.91 -1.65
CA ILE A 62 0.56 12.99 -2.62
C ILE A 62 0.27 14.08 -3.65
N THR A 63 1.15 15.08 -3.72
CA THR A 63 1.08 16.20 -4.68
C THR A 63 2.02 16.00 -5.87
N LEU A 64 1.73 16.69 -6.99
CA LEU A 64 2.56 16.64 -8.19
C LEU A 64 3.99 17.13 -7.90
N GLU A 65 4.13 18.18 -7.09
CA GLU A 65 5.43 18.73 -6.67
C GLU A 65 6.28 17.71 -5.93
N GLU A 66 5.68 16.98 -4.98
CA GLU A 66 6.40 15.97 -4.19
C GLU A 66 6.89 14.79 -5.04
N VAL A 67 6.07 14.34 -6.01
CA VAL A 67 6.46 13.31 -6.99
C VAL A 67 7.57 13.80 -7.92
N THR A 68 7.53 15.06 -8.34
CA THR A 68 8.58 15.64 -9.21
C THR A 68 9.88 15.93 -8.46
N SER A 69 9.82 16.31 -7.18
CA SER A 69 10.97 16.56 -6.31
C SER A 69 11.78 15.28 -6.05
N LYS A 70 11.11 14.14 -5.79
CA LYS A 70 11.79 12.86 -5.55
C LYS A 70 12.39 12.23 -6.81
N ARG A 71 11.95 12.66 -8.01
CA ARG A 71 12.47 12.19 -9.31
C ARG A 71 13.72 12.97 -9.78
N ALA A 72 14.09 14.04 -9.10
CA ALA A 72 15.22 14.90 -9.43
C ALA A 72 16.53 14.50 -8.70
N LYS A 73 16.63 13.25 -8.23
CA LYS A 73 17.80 12.72 -7.54
C LYS A 73 18.35 11.49 -8.26
#